data_AF-A0A9P6C3L0-F1
#
_entry.id   AF-A0A9P6C3L0-F1
#
_cell.length_a   1.000
_cell.length_b   1.000
_cell.length_c   1.000
_cell.angle_alpha   90.00
_cell.angle_beta   90.00
_cell.angle_gamma   90.00
#
_symmetry.space_group_name_H-M   'P 1'
#
loop_
_entity.id
_entity.type
_entity.pdbx_description
1 polymer ?
#
loop_
_entity_poly.entity_id
_entity_poly.type
_entity_poly.pdbx_seq_one_letter_code
_entity_poly.pdbx_strand_id
1 'polypeptide(L)'
;MLHYCDDGRKEGKEEKVDDTFHAFAVFAIPLIAIGEEIGAEMAPRQFNHLVSRLVHNPVIRKAVPLAIALVNVSNPQLPLLDTPSKYSHDNDLGFALNAILAMGVIGAGTNSAQLEQMLRQLAGYYQREPDCLFMIHVVQGLVRMGKGTIGINPFFSDREIMSKPAVAGLLGVLTVFLDTKPFILDKYHWVFFLVPAMYPQFLITLDEDLWSIPVAVRVG
;
A
#
# COMPACT_ATOMS: atom_id res chain seq x y z
N MET A 1 17.10 5.72 18.86
CA MET A 1 17.73 4.44 19.23
C MET A 1 17.89 3.49 18.03
N LEU A 2 18.38 3.97 16.89
CA LEU A 2 18.81 3.10 15.76
C LEU A 2 20.20 3.48 15.22
N HIS A 3 20.79 4.58 15.70
CA HIS A 3 22.13 5.04 15.32
C HIS A 3 23.26 4.43 16.17
N TYR A 4 22.92 3.71 17.24
CA TYR A 4 23.94 3.23 18.20
C TYR A 4 24.45 1.81 17.93
N CYS A 5 24.01 1.16 16.83
CA CYS A 5 24.45 -0.20 16.49
C CYS A 5 25.46 -0.29 15.34
N ASP A 6 25.84 0.82 14.70
CA ASP A 6 26.72 0.77 13.52
C ASP A 6 28.19 1.13 13.79
N ASP A 7 28.50 1.85 14.87
CA ASP A 7 29.86 2.42 15.09
C ASP A 7 30.82 1.55 15.93
N GLY A 8 30.54 0.25 16.15
CA GLY A 8 31.15 -0.47 17.28
C GLY A 8 31.70 -1.88 17.10
N ARG A 9 31.88 -2.46 15.90
CA ARG A 9 32.41 -3.83 15.81
C ARG A 9 33.44 -4.04 14.70
N LYS A 10 34.71 -3.85 15.07
CA LYS A 10 35.86 -4.48 14.39
C LYS A 10 36.11 -5.87 14.99
N GLU A 11 36.38 -6.80 14.09
CA GLU A 11 36.95 -8.15 14.24
C GLU A 11 36.03 -9.31 14.70
N GLY A 12 35.76 -10.22 13.75
CA GLY A 12 35.38 -11.62 14.02
C GLY A 12 34.09 -12.08 13.33
N LYS A 13 34.22 -12.67 12.13
CA LYS A 13 33.21 -13.37 11.31
C LYS A 13 32.11 -12.49 10.68
N GLU A 14 32.28 -12.24 9.38
CA GLU A 14 31.23 -11.75 8.48
C GLU A 14 30.13 -12.82 8.32
N GLU A 15 29.13 -12.77 9.18
CA GLU A 15 27.80 -13.23 8.79
C GLU A 15 27.14 -12.09 8.02
N LYS A 16 26.76 -12.33 6.77
CA LYS A 16 26.02 -11.37 5.94
C LYS A 16 24.80 -10.92 6.73
N VAL A 17 24.79 -9.67 7.18
CA VAL A 17 23.63 -9.08 7.84
C VAL A 17 22.53 -9.01 6.78
N ASP A 18 21.51 -9.86 6.88
CA ASP A 18 20.40 -9.87 5.92
C ASP A 18 19.68 -8.52 5.99
N ASP A 19 19.75 -7.74 4.91
CA ASP A 19 19.02 -6.48 4.75
C ASP A 19 17.50 -6.64 4.92
N THR A 20 16.99 -7.88 4.81
CA THR A 20 15.58 -8.22 5.00
C THR A 20 15.10 -7.93 6.43
N PHE A 21 15.95 -8.08 7.46
CA PHE A 21 15.58 -7.75 8.84
C PHE A 21 15.20 -6.27 8.99
N HIS A 22 15.88 -5.40 8.25
CA HIS A 22 15.60 -3.97 8.27
C HIS A 22 14.26 -3.64 7.60
N ALA A 23 13.89 -4.33 6.51
CA ALA A 23 12.56 -4.18 5.90
C ALA A 23 11.45 -4.58 6.86
N PHE A 24 11.59 -5.71 7.57
CA PHE A 24 10.60 -6.14 8.56
C PHE A 24 10.47 -5.15 9.73
N ALA A 25 11.57 -4.54 10.17
CA ALA A 25 11.53 -3.50 11.21
C ALA A 25 10.72 -2.26 10.74
N VAL A 26 10.79 -1.90 9.45
CA VAL A 26 9.99 -0.82 8.89
C VAL A 26 8.50 -1.20 8.81
N PHE A 27 8.16 -2.45 8.51
CA PHE A 27 6.77 -2.93 8.51
C PHE A 27 6.15 -3.09 9.90
N ALA A 28 6.95 -3.20 10.96
CA ALA A 28 6.44 -3.25 12.33
C ALA A 28 5.82 -1.92 12.79
N ILE A 29 6.36 -0.78 12.36
CA ILE A 29 5.85 0.56 12.69
C ILE A 29 4.39 0.77 12.23
N PRO A 30 4.04 0.57 10.95
CA PRO A 30 2.68 0.73 10.49
C PRO A 30 1.74 -0.28 11.16
N LEU A 31 2.17 -1.52 11.42
CA LEU A 31 1.35 -2.52 12.11
C LEU A 31 0.85 -2.07 13.49
N ILE A 32 1.69 -1.34 14.23
CA ILE A 32 1.31 -0.76 15.53
C ILE A 32 0.37 0.44 15.30
N ALA A 33 0.69 1.30 14.32
CA ALA A 33 -0.03 2.54 14.07
C ALA A 33 -1.45 2.35 13.50
N ILE A 34 -1.73 1.21 12.86
CA ILE A 34 -3.04 0.94 12.24
C ILE A 34 -4.19 0.90 13.28
N GLY A 35 -3.90 0.55 14.53
CA GLY A 35 -4.91 0.45 15.59
C GLY A 35 -5.37 1.79 16.17
N GLU A 36 -4.65 2.89 15.91
CA GLU A 36 -4.90 4.19 16.52
C GLU A 36 -4.98 5.30 15.46
N GLU A 37 -5.99 6.17 15.52
CA GLU A 37 -6.12 7.30 14.59
C GLU A 37 -4.95 8.29 14.71
N ILE A 38 -4.50 8.55 15.95
CA ILE A 38 -3.36 9.43 16.23
C ILE A 38 -2.08 8.86 15.62
N GLY A 39 -1.89 7.54 15.73
CA GLY A 39 -0.76 6.83 15.13
C GLY A 39 -0.76 6.96 13.61
N ALA A 40 -1.92 6.85 12.97
CA ALA A 40 -2.05 6.97 11.52
C ALA A 40 -1.66 8.37 10.99
N GLU A 41 -1.99 9.44 11.71
CA GLU A 41 -1.61 10.82 11.34
C GLU A 41 -0.14 11.14 11.63
N MET A 42 0.46 10.54 12.66
CA MET A 42 1.85 10.80 13.05
C MET A 42 2.88 9.97 12.26
N ALA A 43 2.55 8.73 11.89
CA ALA A 43 3.40 7.80 11.16
C ALA A 43 4.01 8.36 9.85
N PRO A 44 3.29 9.07 8.95
CA PRO A 44 3.86 9.59 7.71
C PRO A 44 5.03 10.57 7.93
N ARG A 45 5.01 11.35 9.02
CA ARG A 45 6.15 12.23 9.36
C ARG A 45 7.38 11.43 9.77
N GLN A 46 7.20 10.36 10.53
CA GLN A 46 8.29 9.46 10.91
C GLN A 46 8.88 8.77 9.68
N PHE A 47 8.04 8.31 8.74
CA PHE A 47 8.48 7.75 7.46
C PHE A 47 9.28 8.75 6.61
N ASN A 48 8.88 10.03 6.55
CA ASN A 48 9.65 11.06 5.85
C ASN A 48 11.06 11.24 6.44
N HIS A 49 11.20 11.20 7.77
CA HIS A 49 12.51 11.23 8.42
C HIS A 49 13.33 9.97 8.15
N LEU A 50 12.68 8.81 8.06
CA LEU A 50 13.36 7.56 7.68
C LEU A 50 13.89 7.63 6.25
N VAL A 51 13.12 8.14 5.29
CA VAL A 51 13.56 8.29 3.88
C VAL A 51 14.75 9.23 3.76
N SER A 52 14.72 10.36 4.47
CA SER A 52 15.81 11.34 4.43
C SER A 52 17.11 10.85 5.08
N ARG A 53 17.04 9.97 6.09
CA ARG A 53 18.23 9.45 6.79
C ARG A 53 18.79 8.14 6.22
N LEU A 54 17.95 7.27 5.67
CA LEU A 54 18.32 5.90 5.28
C LEU A 54 18.58 5.75 3.77
N VAL A 55 19.11 6.81 3.14
CA VAL A 55 19.52 6.83 1.71
C VAL A 55 20.55 5.73 1.38
N HIS A 56 21.30 5.27 2.39
CA HIS A 56 22.41 4.32 2.22
C HIS A 56 21.96 2.85 2.08
N ASN A 57 20.74 2.48 2.47
CA ASN A 57 20.23 1.11 2.32
C ASN A 57 19.06 1.04 1.31
N PRO A 58 19.23 0.37 0.16
CA PRO A 58 18.23 0.34 -0.91
C PRO A 58 16.96 -0.43 -0.52
N VAL A 59 17.05 -1.38 0.41
CA VAL A 59 15.91 -2.23 0.83
C VAL A 59 14.91 -1.42 1.65
N ILE A 60 15.43 -0.58 2.57
CA ILE A 60 14.62 0.28 3.43
C ILE A 60 13.90 1.34 2.61
N ARG A 61 14.59 1.93 1.62
CA ARG A 61 14.00 2.92 0.71
C ARG A 61 12.80 2.33 -0.03
N LYS A 62 12.89 1.10 -0.52
CA LYS A 62 11.79 0.39 -1.21
C LYS A 62 10.61 0.01 -0.30
N ALA A 63 10.86 -0.19 1.00
CA ALA A 63 9.83 -0.56 1.97
C ALA A 63 8.96 0.62 2.43
N VAL A 64 9.47 1.86 2.37
CA VAL A 64 8.75 3.02 2.94
C VAL A 64 7.41 3.32 2.24
N PRO A 65 7.32 3.39 0.89
CA PRO A 65 6.03 3.64 0.24
C PRO A 65 4.99 2.59 0.60
N LEU A 66 5.42 1.33 0.72
CA LEU A 66 4.56 0.20 1.13
C LEU A 66 4.10 0.33 2.58
N ALA A 67 4.95 0.82 3.49
CA ALA A 67 4.59 1.11 4.87
C ALA A 67 3.56 2.24 4.98
N ILE A 68 3.68 3.30 4.17
CA ILE A 68 2.69 4.40 4.11
C ILE A 68 1.33 3.87 3.65
N ALA A 69 1.31 2.96 2.66
CA ALA A 69 0.09 2.35 2.17
C ALA A 69 -0.59 1.46 3.21
N LEU A 70 0.17 0.75 4.03
CA LEU A 70 -0.37 -0.14 5.06
C LEU A 70 -1.10 0.63 6.18
N VAL A 71 -0.65 1.85 6.51
CA VAL A 71 -1.35 2.70 7.50
C VAL A 71 -2.69 3.21 6.97
N ASN A 72 -2.76 3.50 5.67
CA ASN A 72 -3.88 4.23 5.06
C ASN A 72 -4.58 3.40 3.99
N VAL A 73 -5.02 2.20 4.35
CA VAL A 73 -5.74 1.33 3.43
C VAL A 73 -7.13 1.90 3.15
N SER A 74 -7.48 2.07 1.86
CA SER A 74 -8.77 2.59 1.40
C SER A 74 -9.22 3.94 2.00
N ASN A 75 -8.28 4.75 2.51
CA ASN A 75 -8.55 6.11 2.98
C ASN A 75 -7.66 7.13 2.23
N PRO A 76 -8.11 7.63 1.07
CA PRO A 76 -7.36 8.57 0.25
C PRO A 76 -7.45 9.99 0.83
N GLN A 77 -6.66 10.29 1.85
CA GLN A 77 -6.44 11.66 2.27
C GLN A 77 -5.41 12.34 1.35
N LEU A 78 -5.75 13.52 0.84
CA LEU A 78 -4.89 14.35 -0.03
C LEU A 78 -3.43 14.50 0.47
N PRO A 79 -3.17 14.86 1.75
CA PRO A 79 -1.79 15.02 2.21
C PRO A 79 -0.97 13.72 2.20
N LEU A 80 -1.63 12.56 2.20
CA LEU A 80 -0.98 11.24 2.21
C LEU A 80 -0.70 10.71 0.80
N LEU A 81 -1.40 11.24 -0.22
CA LEU A 81 -1.20 10.89 -1.63
C LEU A 81 -0.04 11.68 -2.27
N ASP A 82 0.25 12.88 -1.77
CA ASP A 82 1.32 13.72 -2.30
C ASP A 82 2.72 13.12 -2.08
N THR A 83 2.93 12.32 -1.04
CA THR A 83 4.24 11.71 -0.75
C THR A 83 4.57 10.53 -1.67
N PRO A 84 3.71 9.50 -1.87
CA PRO A 84 3.94 8.47 -2.90
C PRO A 84 3.99 9.02 -4.32
N SER A 85 3.23 10.08 -4.63
CA SER A 85 3.26 10.73 -5.94
C SER A 85 4.65 11.28 -6.27
N LYS A 86 5.31 11.93 -5.30
CA LYS A 86 6.70 12.40 -5.45
C LYS A 86 7.67 11.23 -5.63
N TYR A 87 7.48 10.14 -4.91
CA TYR A 87 8.31 8.94 -5.02
C TYR A 87 8.14 8.19 -6.34
N SER A 88 7.00 8.35 -7.02
CA SER A 88 6.72 7.69 -8.31
C SER A 88 7.47 8.31 -9.50
N HIS A 89 8.06 9.49 -9.34
CA HIS A 89 8.86 10.18 -10.36
C HIS A 89 10.38 9.98 -10.19
N ASP A 90 10.79 9.08 -9.29
CA ASP A 90 12.20 8.77 -9.06
C ASP A 90 12.77 7.90 -10.19
N ASN A 91 14.09 7.95 -10.38
CA ASN A 91 14.76 7.24 -11.47
C ASN A 91 14.93 5.73 -11.22
N ASP A 92 14.81 5.28 -9.97
CA ASP A 92 14.87 3.85 -9.64
C ASP A 92 13.50 3.17 -9.86
N LEU A 93 13.44 2.34 -10.90
CA LEU A 93 12.23 1.63 -11.32
C LEU A 93 11.65 0.75 -10.21
N GLY A 94 12.49 0.12 -9.39
CA GLY A 94 12.01 -0.72 -8.29
C GLY A 94 11.30 0.09 -7.20
N PHE A 95 11.79 1.29 -6.93
CA PHE A 95 11.17 2.20 -5.98
C PHE A 95 9.89 2.85 -6.55
N ALA A 96 9.92 3.25 -7.83
CA ALA A 96 8.77 3.80 -8.53
C ALA A 96 7.60 2.81 -8.60
N LEU A 97 7.87 1.53 -8.93
CA LEU A 97 6.86 0.46 -8.93
C LEU A 97 6.19 0.30 -7.55
N ASN A 98 6.98 0.30 -6.47
CA ASN A 98 6.46 0.19 -5.11
C ASN A 98 5.62 1.41 -4.71
N ALA A 99 5.99 2.61 -5.16
CA ALA A 99 5.22 3.82 -4.94
C ALA A 99 3.89 3.83 -5.72
N ILE A 100 3.88 3.34 -6.96
CA ILE A 100 2.67 3.18 -7.77
C ILE A 100 1.69 2.20 -7.11
N LEU A 101 2.20 1.05 -6.65
CA LEU A 101 1.40 0.08 -5.91
C LEU A 101 0.84 0.68 -4.61
N ALA A 102 1.67 1.41 -3.86
CA ALA A 102 1.26 2.07 -2.63
C ALA A 102 0.06 3.02 -2.86
N MET A 103 0.08 3.82 -3.94
CA MET A 103 -1.06 4.65 -4.33
C MET A 103 -2.32 3.84 -4.64
N GLY A 104 -2.17 2.68 -5.27
CA GLY A 104 -3.29 1.79 -5.57
C GLY A 104 -3.96 1.19 -4.34
N VAL A 105 -3.18 0.82 -3.33
CA VAL A 105 -3.69 0.27 -2.06
C VAL A 105 -4.38 1.35 -1.22
N ILE A 106 -3.84 2.57 -1.19
CA ILE A 106 -4.48 3.71 -0.52
C ILE A 106 -5.81 4.07 -1.18
N GLY A 107 -5.84 4.02 -2.51
CA GLY A 107 -7.01 4.36 -3.32
C GLY A 107 -8.03 3.24 -3.51
N ALA A 108 -7.78 2.04 -2.99
CA ALA A 108 -8.56 0.86 -3.36
C ALA A 108 -10.04 1.02 -3.02
N GLY A 109 -10.91 0.83 -4.02
CA GLY A 109 -12.36 0.88 -3.86
C GLY A 109 -12.98 2.27 -3.64
N THR A 110 -12.19 3.34 -3.55
CA THR A 110 -12.71 4.68 -3.20
C THR A 110 -13.15 5.52 -4.39
N ASN A 111 -12.90 5.06 -5.62
CA ASN A 111 -13.26 5.74 -6.86
C ASN A 111 -12.87 7.24 -6.88
N SER A 112 -11.68 7.57 -6.36
CA SER A 112 -11.18 8.95 -6.36
C SER A 112 -10.76 9.38 -7.76
N ALA A 113 -11.50 10.33 -8.34
CA ALA A 113 -11.24 10.86 -9.67
C ALA A 113 -9.86 11.52 -9.81
N GLN A 114 -9.36 12.14 -8.72
CA GLN A 114 -8.06 12.81 -8.69
C GLN A 114 -6.90 11.81 -8.78
N LEU A 115 -6.97 10.73 -7.99
CA LEU A 115 -5.94 9.68 -7.99
C LEU A 115 -5.86 9.01 -9.36
N GLU A 116 -7.01 8.76 -10.00
CA GLU A 116 -7.06 8.22 -11.34
C GLU A 116 -6.50 9.16 -12.42
N GLN A 117 -6.75 10.48 -12.29
CA GLN A 117 -6.14 11.46 -13.18
C GLN A 117 -4.61 11.47 -13.05
N MET A 118 -4.07 11.37 -11.83
CA MET A 118 -2.63 11.27 -11.59
C MET A 118 -2.04 9.97 -12.18
N LEU A 119 -2.71 8.83 -12.00
CA LEU A 119 -2.28 7.56 -12.60
C LEU A 119 -2.29 7.60 -14.14
N ARG A 120 -3.24 8.31 -14.75
CA ARG A 120 -3.25 8.53 -16.21
C ARG A 120 -2.05 9.35 -16.68
N GLN A 121 -1.66 10.38 -15.93
CA GLN A 121 -0.48 11.17 -16.23
C GLN A 121 0.80 10.34 -16.11
N LEU A 122 0.91 9.51 -15.07
CA LEU A 122 2.02 8.57 -14.89
C LEU A 122 2.09 7.51 -16.01
N ALA A 123 0.94 7.02 -16.50
CA ALA A 123 0.88 6.10 -17.63
C ALA A 123 1.43 6.75 -18.92
N GLY A 124 1.20 8.05 -19.11
CA GLY A 124 1.78 8.82 -20.21
C GLY A 124 3.30 9.01 -20.07
N TYR A 125 3.81 9.10 -18.85
CA TYR A 125 5.25 9.23 -18.57
C TYR A 125 6.01 7.91 -18.79
N TYR A 126 5.49 6.79 -18.28
CA TYR A 126 6.14 5.47 -18.31
C TYR A 126 5.86 4.64 -19.59
N GLN A 127 5.53 5.27 -20.72
CA GLN A 127 5.21 4.54 -21.97
C GLN A 127 6.35 3.65 -22.50
N ARG A 128 7.59 3.96 -22.14
CA ARG A 128 8.78 3.22 -22.62
C ARG A 128 9.02 1.92 -21.86
N GLU A 129 8.47 1.77 -20.66
CA GLU A 129 8.74 0.63 -19.79
C GLU A 129 7.46 -0.19 -19.58
N PRO A 130 7.41 -1.43 -20.11
CA PRO A 130 6.21 -2.26 -20.06
C PRO A 130 5.85 -2.68 -18.63
N ASP A 131 6.84 -2.86 -17.75
CA ASP A 131 6.64 -3.34 -16.38
C ASP A 131 5.90 -2.30 -15.52
N CYS A 132 6.33 -1.05 -15.61
CA CYS A 132 5.68 0.10 -14.95
C CYS A 132 4.27 0.31 -15.51
N LEU A 133 4.10 0.19 -16.83
CA LEU A 133 2.80 0.34 -17.47
C LEU A 133 1.82 -0.76 -17.04
N PHE A 134 2.26 -2.01 -16.96
CA PHE A 134 1.44 -3.11 -16.45
C PHE A 134 0.97 -2.84 -15.02
N MET A 135 1.89 -2.42 -14.15
CA MET A 135 1.56 -2.09 -12.76
C MET A 135 0.53 -0.96 -12.65
N ILE A 136 0.69 0.11 -13.44
CA ILE A 136 -0.25 1.25 -13.44
C ILE A 136 -1.66 0.79 -13.83
N HIS A 137 -1.80 -0.12 -14.80
CA HIS A 137 -3.11 -0.64 -15.20
C HIS A 137 -3.75 -1.51 -14.11
N VAL A 138 -2.97 -2.36 -13.44
CA VAL A 138 -3.48 -3.14 -12.30
C VAL A 138 -3.95 -2.22 -11.19
N VAL A 139 -3.15 -1.20 -10.87
CA VAL A 139 -3.49 -0.19 -9.86
C VAL A 139 -4.74 0.61 -10.22
N GLN A 140 -4.92 1.01 -11.47
CA GLN A 140 -6.16 1.63 -11.94
C GLN A 140 -7.39 0.71 -11.74
N GLY A 141 -7.21 -0.59 -11.95
CA GLY A 141 -8.23 -1.60 -11.65
C GLY A 141 -8.56 -1.69 -10.15
N LEU A 142 -7.56 -1.61 -9.27
CA LEU A 142 -7.74 -1.64 -7.82
C LEU A 142 -8.51 -0.40 -7.31
N VAL A 143 -8.24 0.78 -7.86
CA VAL A 143 -8.95 2.03 -7.47
C VAL A 143 -10.44 1.96 -7.78
N ARG A 144 -10.81 1.29 -8.88
CA ARG A 144 -12.20 1.12 -9.35
C ARG A 144 -12.78 -0.27 -9.07
N MET A 145 -12.27 -0.95 -8.04
CA MET A 145 -12.70 -2.29 -7.68
C MET A 145 -14.21 -2.35 -7.42
N GLY A 146 -14.93 -3.25 -8.10
CA GLY A 146 -16.38 -3.35 -8.00
C GLY A 146 -17.13 -2.06 -8.38
N LYS A 147 -16.59 -1.22 -9.28
CA LYS A 147 -17.09 0.15 -9.55
C LYS A 147 -17.01 1.12 -8.35
N GLY A 148 -16.20 0.78 -7.35
CA GLY A 148 -16.10 1.52 -6.09
C GLY A 148 -17.00 0.96 -4.98
N THR A 149 -17.64 -0.20 -5.18
CA THR A 149 -18.45 -0.86 -4.14
C THR A 149 -17.66 -1.90 -3.34
N ILE A 150 -16.39 -2.15 -3.65
CA ILE A 150 -15.56 -3.10 -2.92
C ILE A 150 -14.33 -2.34 -2.43
N GLY A 151 -14.24 -2.15 -1.12
CA GLY A 151 -13.09 -1.55 -0.46
C GLY A 151 -12.17 -2.61 0.13
N ILE A 152 -10.95 -2.21 0.48
CA ILE A 152 -10.05 -3.04 1.27
C ILE A 152 -10.12 -2.51 2.69
N ASN A 153 -10.56 -3.33 3.65
CA ASN A 153 -10.55 -2.92 5.05
C ASN A 153 -10.07 -4.07 5.94
N PRO A 154 -8.90 -3.93 6.59
CA PRO A 154 -8.43 -4.93 7.54
C PRO A 154 -9.21 -4.97 8.87
N PHE A 155 -10.02 -3.94 9.15
CA PHE A 155 -10.82 -3.81 10.37
C PHE A 155 -12.31 -3.98 10.11
N PHE A 156 -12.99 -4.52 11.12
CA PHE A 156 -14.44 -4.60 11.20
C PHE A 156 -14.90 -3.72 12.37
N SER A 157 -15.96 -2.93 12.17
CA SER A 157 -16.49 -1.91 13.12
C SER A 157 -15.46 -0.91 13.62
N ASP A 158 -15.37 0.28 13.00
CA ASP A 158 -14.63 1.45 13.50
C ASP A 158 -13.27 1.15 14.18
N ARG A 159 -12.46 0.30 13.53
CA ARG A 159 -11.11 -0.12 13.98
C ARG A 159 -11.03 -0.94 15.27
N GLU A 160 -12.15 -1.41 15.82
CA GLU A 160 -12.15 -2.18 17.07
C GLU A 160 -11.72 -3.64 16.89
N ILE A 161 -12.19 -4.31 15.82
CA ILE A 161 -11.91 -5.73 15.59
C ILE A 161 -10.98 -5.90 14.39
N MET A 162 -9.74 -6.29 14.66
CA MET A 162 -8.77 -6.61 13.63
C MET A 162 -9.02 -8.02 13.07
N SER A 163 -9.24 -8.11 11.75
CA SER A 163 -9.29 -9.40 11.08
C SER A 163 -7.87 -9.87 10.73
N LYS A 164 -7.37 -10.85 11.50
CA LYS A 164 -6.07 -11.49 11.28
C LYS A 164 -5.83 -11.96 9.83
N PRO A 165 -6.79 -12.59 9.12
CA PRO A 165 -6.55 -13.03 7.74
C PRO A 165 -6.42 -11.88 6.74
N ALA A 166 -7.17 -10.78 6.90
CA ALA A 166 -7.06 -9.63 5.99
C ALA A 166 -5.71 -8.94 6.15
N VAL A 167 -5.25 -8.75 7.39
CA VAL A 167 -3.94 -8.17 7.69
C VAL A 167 -2.81 -9.07 7.16
N ALA A 168 -2.92 -10.39 7.37
CA ALA A 168 -1.95 -11.35 6.83
C ALA A 168 -1.91 -11.35 5.30
N GLY A 169 -3.06 -11.22 4.63
CA GLY A 169 -3.15 -11.09 3.17
C GLY A 169 -2.47 -9.82 2.65
N LEU A 170 -2.76 -8.67 3.26
CA LEU A 170 -2.12 -7.39 2.95
C LEU A 170 -0.60 -7.43 3.17
N LEU A 171 -0.14 -7.94 4.32
CA LEU A 171 1.29 -8.10 4.60
C LEU A 171 1.98 -9.06 3.62
N GLY A 172 1.31 -10.16 3.26
CA GLY A 172 1.81 -11.11 2.27
C GLY A 172 2.06 -10.44 0.92
N VAL A 173 1.14 -9.59 0.48
CA VAL A 173 1.32 -8.82 -0.76
C VAL A 173 2.47 -7.81 -0.63
N LEU A 174 2.52 -7.02 0.44
CA LEU A 174 3.56 -5.99 0.60
C LEU A 174 4.98 -6.57 0.76
N THR A 175 5.13 -7.70 1.45
CA THR A 175 6.43 -8.37 1.63
C THR A 175 6.95 -8.96 0.33
N VAL A 176 6.06 -9.48 -0.51
CA VAL A 176 6.38 -9.96 -1.86
C VAL A 176 6.88 -8.82 -2.75
N PHE A 177 6.31 -7.61 -2.62
CA PHE A 177 6.73 -6.44 -3.39
C PHE A 177 8.08 -5.83 -2.98
N LEU A 178 8.75 -6.35 -1.96
CA LEU A 178 10.14 -6.00 -1.67
C LEU A 178 11.10 -6.46 -2.78
N ASP A 179 10.80 -7.58 -3.45
CA ASP A 179 11.53 -8.06 -4.63
C ASP A 179 10.65 -7.98 -5.88
N THR A 180 10.65 -6.79 -6.47
CA THR A 180 9.71 -6.34 -7.51
C THR A 180 9.87 -7.08 -8.84
N LYS A 181 11.07 -7.58 -9.16
CA LYS A 181 11.41 -8.03 -10.53
C LYS A 181 10.96 -9.47 -10.86
N PRO A 182 11.22 -10.49 -10.02
CA PRO A 182 10.81 -11.85 -10.35
C PRO A 182 9.33 -12.12 -10.08
N PHE A 183 8.64 -11.34 -9.25
CA PHE A 183 7.29 -11.73 -8.81
C PHE A 183 6.14 -11.12 -9.64
N ILE A 184 6.31 -9.94 -10.23
CA ILE A 184 5.24 -9.25 -10.98
C ILE A 184 4.91 -9.97 -12.29
N LEU A 185 5.92 -10.54 -12.96
CA LEU A 185 5.84 -11.00 -14.35
C LEU A 185 5.79 -12.52 -14.53
N ASP A 186 5.97 -13.31 -13.46
CA ASP A 186 6.23 -14.74 -13.59
C ASP A 186 4.93 -15.58 -13.59
N LYS A 187 4.54 -16.22 -12.46
CA LYS A 187 3.37 -17.14 -12.44
C LYS A 187 2.37 -16.95 -11.31
N TYR A 188 2.66 -16.07 -10.35
CA TYR A 188 1.88 -16.00 -9.11
C TYR A 188 0.82 -14.89 -9.15
N HIS A 189 -0.42 -15.27 -8.89
CA HIS A 189 -1.55 -14.35 -8.77
C HIS A 189 -1.50 -13.66 -7.41
N TRP A 190 -0.64 -12.65 -7.25
CA TRP A 190 -0.51 -11.87 -6.02
C TRP A 190 -1.84 -11.22 -5.59
N VAL A 191 -2.72 -10.92 -6.55
CA VAL A 191 -4.08 -10.41 -6.32
C VAL A 191 -4.94 -11.38 -5.50
N PHE A 192 -4.66 -12.70 -5.53
CA PHE A 192 -5.41 -13.68 -4.74
C PHE A 192 -5.20 -13.49 -3.23
N PHE A 193 -4.01 -13.03 -2.81
CA PHE A 193 -3.73 -12.76 -1.40
C PHE A 193 -4.43 -11.50 -0.86
N LEU A 194 -4.97 -10.65 -1.75
CA LEU A 194 -5.77 -9.47 -1.40
C LEU A 194 -7.25 -9.80 -1.14
N VAL A 195 -7.74 -10.95 -1.62
CA VAL A 195 -9.14 -11.40 -1.46
C VAL A 195 -9.64 -11.40 -0.01
N PRO A 196 -8.91 -11.89 1.02
CA PRO A 196 -9.42 -11.87 2.40
C PRO A 196 -9.59 -10.45 2.97
N ALA A 197 -9.02 -9.43 2.34
CA ALA A 197 -9.15 -8.04 2.76
C ALA A 197 -10.24 -7.27 1.99
N MET A 198 -10.82 -7.87 0.94
CA MET A 198 -11.89 -7.26 0.15
C MET A 198 -13.23 -7.36 0.88
N TYR A 199 -13.85 -6.20 1.14
CA TYR A 199 -15.17 -6.13 1.76
C TYR A 199 -16.16 -5.38 0.84
N PRO A 200 -17.31 -5.98 0.48
CA PRO A 200 -18.32 -5.31 -0.32
C PRO A 200 -19.08 -4.26 0.51
N GLN A 201 -19.11 -3.04 0.00
CA GLN A 201 -19.91 -1.91 0.44
C GLN A 201 -21.04 -1.68 -0.59
N PHE A 202 -22.09 -2.51 -0.55
CA PHE A 202 -23.32 -2.26 -1.31
C PHE A 202 -24.54 -2.57 -0.44
N LEU A 203 -25.59 -1.76 -0.62
CA LEU A 203 -26.88 -1.94 0.02
C LEU A 203 -27.90 -2.30 -1.06
N ILE A 204 -28.70 -3.34 -0.82
CA ILE A 204 -29.86 -3.66 -1.65
C ILE A 204 -31.09 -3.26 -0.83
N THR A 205 -31.82 -2.26 -1.31
CA THR A 205 -33.13 -1.89 -0.77
C THR A 205 -34.22 -2.73 -1.44
N LEU A 206 -35.02 -3.41 -0.61
CA LEU A 206 -36.13 -4.27 -1.04
C LEU A 206 -37.46 -3.61 -0.63
N ASP A 207 -38.47 -3.74 -1.49
CA ASP A 207 -39.86 -3.38 -1.19
C ASP A 207 -40.58 -4.47 -0.38
N GLU A 208 -41.82 -4.22 0.04
CA GLU A 208 -42.69 -5.21 0.72
C GLU A 208 -42.92 -6.49 -0.12
N ASP A 209 -42.84 -6.35 -1.45
CA ASP A 209 -42.96 -7.45 -2.42
C ASP A 209 -41.59 -8.09 -2.81
N LEU A 210 -40.51 -7.79 -2.07
CA LEU A 210 -39.13 -8.23 -2.35
C LEU A 210 -38.54 -7.80 -3.71
N TRP A 211 -39.16 -6.83 -4.40
CA TRP A 211 -38.56 -6.24 -5.60
C TRP A 211 -37.45 -5.25 -5.22
N SER A 212 -36.37 -5.23 -6.00
CA SER A 212 -35.26 -4.28 -5.79
C SER A 212 -35.68 -2.87 -6.22
N ILE A 213 -35.71 -1.92 -5.29
CA ILE A 213 -35.96 -0.51 -5.59
C ILE A 213 -34.63 0.24 -5.60
N PRO A 214 -34.32 1.05 -6.62
CA PRO A 214 -33.16 1.92 -6.61
C PRO A 214 -33.43 3.14 -5.70
N VAL A 215 -33.01 3.07 -4.44
CA VAL A 215 -33.02 4.21 -3.52
C VAL A 215 -31.62 4.82 -3.47
N ALA A 216 -31.53 6.14 -3.57
CA ALA A 216 -30.28 6.87 -3.43
C ALA A 216 -29.84 6.91 -1.97
N VAL A 217 -29.21 5.83 -1.49
CA VAL A 217 -28.60 5.76 -0.17
C VAL A 217 -27.09 5.89 -0.33
N ARG A 218 -26.47 6.80 0.42
CA ARG A 218 -25.01 6.87 0.50
C ARG A 218 -24.54 5.75 1.41
N VAL A 219 -23.89 4.74 0.84
CA VAL A 219 -23.21 3.69 1.60
C VAL A 219 -21.80 4.20 1.88
N GLY A 220 -21.48 4.39 3.16
CA GLY A 220 -20.21 4.95 3.64
C GLY A 220 -20.22 4.99 5.15
#